data_AF-E6SN39-F1
#
_entry.id   AF-E6SN39-F1
#
_cell.length_a   1.000
_cell.length_b   1.000
_cell.length_c   1.000
_cell.angle_alpha   90.00
_cell.angle_beta   90.00
_cell.angle_gamma   90.00
#
_symmetry.space_group_name_H-M   'P 1'
#
loop_
_entity.id
_entity.type
_entity.pdbx_description
1 polymer ?
#
loop_
_entity_poly.entity_id
_entity_poly.type
_entity_poly.pdbx_seq_one_letter_code
_entity_poly.pdbx_strand_id
1 'polypeptide(L)'
;MIMCTFIQMEKSNIYIGEIIKDVMIERQVTKAELARRLNVKPQSVDYMLTRKSIDTDTLYNVSKALDYDFALLYSIHREQTNFDEKEQEYRLSSAKVLVELELKPEDIVKLNLKRRIADILK
;
A
#
# COMPACT_ATOMS: atom_id res chain seq x y z
N MET A 1 -4.55 -4.68 39.25
CA MET A 1 -5.35 -5.25 38.15
C MET A 1 -5.17 -4.33 36.96
N ILE A 2 -4.28 -4.69 36.03
CA ILE A 2 -4.08 -3.88 34.81
C ILE A 2 -5.32 -4.13 33.95
N MET A 3 -6.13 -3.08 33.77
CA MET A 3 -7.22 -3.09 32.81
C MET A 3 -6.58 -3.15 31.43
N CYS A 4 -6.49 -4.33 30.84
CA CYS A 4 -6.04 -4.48 29.47
C CYS A 4 -7.17 -3.96 28.58
N THR A 5 -7.06 -2.71 28.16
CA THR A 5 -8.00 -2.13 27.19
C THR A 5 -7.85 -2.93 25.90
N PHE A 6 -8.88 -3.69 25.52
CA PHE A 6 -8.90 -4.35 24.21
C PHE A 6 -8.86 -3.26 23.14
N ILE A 7 -7.71 -3.11 22.48
CA ILE A 7 -7.54 -2.20 21.37
C ILE A 7 -8.41 -2.71 20.22
N GLN A 8 -9.41 -1.93 19.81
CA GLN A 8 -10.28 -2.29 18.71
C GLN A 8 -9.53 -2.05 17.39
N MET A 9 -8.79 -3.06 16.94
CA MET A 9 -8.15 -3.05 15.63
C MET A 9 -9.20 -3.26 14.53
N GLU A 10 -9.37 -2.28 13.66
CA GLU A 10 -10.19 -2.45 12.47
C GLU A 10 -9.42 -3.22 11.39
N LYS A 11 -10.03 -4.31 10.91
CA LYS A 11 -9.43 -5.13 9.86
C LYS A 11 -9.45 -4.37 8.54
N SER A 12 -8.27 -4.12 7.97
CA SER A 12 -8.13 -3.54 6.63
C SER A 12 -8.88 -4.40 5.60
N ASN A 13 -9.79 -3.78 4.84
CA ASN A 13 -10.57 -4.45 3.79
C ASN A 13 -9.75 -4.57 2.50
N ILE A 14 -8.70 -5.38 2.54
CA ILE A 14 -7.73 -5.53 1.45
C ILE A 14 -8.06 -6.78 0.64
N TYR A 15 -8.01 -6.65 -0.68
CA TYR A 15 -8.12 -7.76 -1.64
C TYR A 15 -6.75 -8.06 -2.20
N ILE A 16 -6.00 -8.93 -1.52
CA ILE A 16 -4.59 -9.16 -1.83
C ILE A 16 -4.35 -9.65 -3.27
N GLY A 17 -5.24 -10.48 -3.80
CA GLY A 17 -5.12 -11.00 -5.15
C GLY A 17 -5.20 -9.92 -6.22
N GLU A 18 -5.93 -8.82 -5.97
CA GLU A 18 -5.99 -7.67 -6.88
C GLU A 18 -4.71 -6.85 -6.79
N ILE A 19 -4.24 -6.55 -5.58
CA ILE A 19 -2.97 -5.81 -5.39
C ILE A 19 -1.79 -6.56 -6.01
N ILE A 20 -1.75 -7.89 -5.90
CA ILE A 20 -0.72 -8.70 -6.58
C ILE A 20 -0.81 -8.54 -8.11
N LYS A 21 -2.01 -8.46 -8.71
CA LYS A 21 -2.14 -8.21 -10.16
C LYS A 21 -1.56 -6.85 -10.54
N ASP A 22 -1.84 -5.83 -9.75
CA ASP A 22 -1.36 -4.46 -10.03
C ASP A 22 0.16 -4.41 -9.98
N VAL A 23 0.77 -5.00 -8.93
CA VAL A 23 2.23 -5.11 -8.82
C VAL A 23 2.81 -5.96 -9.96
N MET A 24 2.15 -7.03 -10.40
CA MET A 24 2.58 -7.79 -11.58
C MET A 24 2.63 -6.93 -12.84
N ILE A 25 1.63 -6.07 -13.06
CA ILE A 25 1.58 -5.14 -14.20
C ILE A 25 2.73 -4.13 -14.10
N GLU A 26 2.93 -3.51 -12.93
CA GLU A 26 4.01 -2.55 -12.68
C GLU A 26 5.41 -3.16 -12.91
N ARG A 27 5.60 -4.40 -12.45
CA ARG A 27 6.87 -5.14 -12.59
C ARG A 27 7.00 -5.86 -13.94
N GLN A 28 6.00 -5.76 -14.82
CA GLN A 28 5.93 -6.45 -16.12
C GLN A 28 6.10 -7.99 -16.00
N VAL A 29 5.60 -8.57 -14.91
CA VAL A 29 5.66 -10.01 -14.65
C VAL A 29 4.37 -10.67 -15.13
N THR A 30 4.49 -11.62 -16.06
CA THR A 30 3.33 -12.40 -16.54
C THR A 30 2.92 -13.48 -15.54
N LYS A 31 1.68 -13.98 -15.63
CA LYS A 31 1.20 -15.11 -14.80
C LYS A 31 2.07 -16.36 -14.94
N ALA A 32 2.51 -16.66 -16.17
CA ALA A 32 3.37 -17.81 -16.44
C ALA A 32 4.76 -17.64 -15.79
N GLU A 33 5.29 -16.42 -15.83
CA GLU A 33 6.56 -16.09 -15.17
C GLU A 33 6.44 -16.19 -13.65
N LEU A 34 5.38 -15.63 -13.06
CA LEU A 34 5.14 -15.75 -11.62
C LEU A 34 5.00 -17.22 -11.19
N ALA A 35 4.28 -18.03 -11.98
CA ALA A 35 4.14 -19.47 -11.71
C ALA A 35 5.49 -20.19 -11.69
N ARG A 36 6.40 -19.85 -12.62
CA ARG A 36 7.76 -20.39 -12.65
C ARG A 36 8.58 -19.97 -11.43
N ARG A 37 8.54 -18.68 -11.05
CA ARG A 37 9.26 -18.16 -9.88
C ARG A 37 8.81 -18.83 -8.57
N LEU A 38 7.52 -19.11 -8.47
CA LEU A 38 6.92 -19.77 -7.30
C LEU A 38 7.02 -21.30 -7.36
N ASN A 39 7.48 -21.87 -8.47
CA ASN A 39 7.47 -23.32 -8.72
C ASN A 39 6.07 -23.96 -8.55
N VAL A 40 5.04 -23.28 -9.08
CA VAL A 40 3.65 -23.73 -9.04
C VAL A 40 3.05 -23.84 -10.43
N LYS A 41 1.88 -24.46 -10.54
CA LYS A 41 1.13 -24.52 -11.79
C LYS A 41 0.49 -23.15 -12.09
N PRO A 42 0.37 -22.74 -13.37
CA PRO A 42 -0.30 -21.47 -13.72
C PRO A 42 -1.71 -21.33 -13.14
N GLN A 43 -2.47 -22.42 -13.02
CA GLN A 43 -3.80 -22.41 -12.41
C GLN A 43 -3.77 -21.98 -10.93
N SER A 44 -2.70 -22.30 -10.20
CA SER A 44 -2.52 -21.86 -8.82
C SER A 44 -2.37 -20.35 -8.75
N VAL A 45 -1.66 -19.74 -9.71
CA VAL A 45 -1.57 -18.28 -9.84
C VAL A 45 -2.92 -17.68 -10.20
N ASP A 46 -3.63 -18.24 -11.19
CA ASP A 46 -4.98 -17.76 -11.54
C ASP A 46 -5.92 -17.76 -10.33
N TYR A 47 -5.91 -18.85 -9.56
CA TYR A 47 -6.69 -18.94 -8.33
C TYR A 47 -6.26 -17.90 -7.30
N MET A 48 -4.94 -17.79 -7.01
CA MET A 48 -4.37 -16.83 -6.06
C MET A 48 -4.80 -15.39 -6.34
N LEU A 49 -4.83 -15.00 -7.62
CA LEU A 49 -5.19 -13.66 -8.06
C LEU A 49 -6.71 -13.35 -7.92
N THR A 50 -7.55 -14.34 -7.59
CA THR A 50 -8.97 -14.11 -7.27
C THR A 50 -9.25 -14.03 -5.76
N ARG A 51 -8.22 -14.22 -4.92
CA ARG A 51 -8.40 -14.34 -3.47
C ARG A 51 -8.43 -12.97 -2.79
N LYS A 52 -9.33 -12.84 -1.81
CA LYS A 52 -9.32 -11.71 -0.86
C LYS A 52 -8.12 -11.79 0.10
N SER A 53 -7.75 -12.99 0.53
CA SER A 53 -6.64 -13.25 1.44
C SER A 53 -5.85 -14.50 1.02
N ILE A 54 -4.57 -14.53 1.39
CA ILE A 54 -3.66 -15.67 1.22
C ILE A 54 -2.89 -15.89 2.53
N ASP A 55 -2.31 -17.07 2.71
CA ASP A 55 -1.47 -17.36 3.88
C ASP A 55 -0.13 -16.60 3.81
N THR A 56 0.51 -16.47 4.96
CA THR A 56 1.74 -15.67 5.14
C THR A 56 2.93 -16.23 4.38
N ASP A 57 3.04 -17.55 4.25
CA ASP A 57 4.16 -18.19 3.54
C ASP A 57 4.03 -17.95 2.04
N THR A 58 2.82 -18.10 1.48
CA THR A 58 2.52 -17.73 0.10
C THR A 58 2.78 -16.23 -0.13
N LEU A 59 2.32 -15.37 0.77
CA LEU A 59 2.55 -13.93 0.68
C LEU A 59 4.05 -13.58 0.64
N TYR A 60 4.85 -14.21 1.50
CA TYR A 60 6.30 -14.03 1.52
C TYR A 60 6.95 -14.47 0.21
N ASN A 61 6.58 -15.64 -0.32
CA ASN A 61 7.14 -16.14 -1.57
C ASN A 61 6.78 -15.25 -2.76
N VAL A 62 5.54 -14.76 -2.81
CA VAL A 62 5.09 -13.79 -3.82
C VAL A 62 5.83 -12.47 -3.69
N SER A 63 6.03 -11.99 -2.45
CA SER A 63 6.80 -10.76 -2.16
C SER A 63 8.21 -10.86 -2.73
N LYS A 64 8.88 -11.98 -2.47
CA LYS A 64 10.22 -12.26 -3.02
C LYS A 64 10.21 -12.39 -4.55
N ALA A 65 9.21 -13.05 -5.12
CA ALA A 65 9.12 -13.27 -6.56
C ALA A 65 8.85 -11.98 -7.35
N LEU A 66 8.17 -10.99 -6.75
CA LEU A 66 7.82 -9.71 -7.36
C LEU A 66 8.69 -8.53 -6.89
N ASP A 67 9.63 -8.78 -5.98
CA ASP A 67 10.46 -7.75 -5.33
C ASP A 67 9.59 -6.62 -4.76
N TYR A 68 8.60 -6.99 -3.95
CA TYR A 68 7.64 -6.06 -3.35
C TYR A 68 7.21 -6.55 -1.97
N ASP A 69 7.26 -5.68 -0.96
CA ASP A 69 6.86 -6.04 0.40
C ASP A 69 5.35 -5.89 0.60
N PHE A 70 4.61 -6.98 0.41
CA PHE A 70 3.16 -6.99 0.62
C PHE A 70 2.76 -7.00 2.11
N ALA A 71 3.68 -7.24 3.04
CA ALA A 71 3.36 -7.20 4.48
C ALA A 71 3.05 -5.78 4.94
N LEU A 72 3.59 -4.76 4.26
CA LEU A 72 3.29 -3.36 4.52
C LEU A 72 1.79 -3.04 4.41
N LEU A 73 1.05 -3.76 3.56
CA LEU A 73 -0.40 -3.60 3.41
C LEU A 73 -1.17 -3.91 4.69
N TYR A 74 -0.61 -4.77 5.55
CA TYR A 74 -1.23 -5.20 6.80
C TYR A 74 -0.58 -4.57 8.02
N SER A 75 0.34 -3.62 7.81
CA SER A 75 0.96 -2.90 8.92
C SER A 75 -0.09 -2.12 9.70
N ILE A 76 -0.15 -2.40 11.00
CA ILE A 76 -1.00 -1.65 11.94
C ILE A 76 -0.40 -0.24 12.03
N HIS A 77 -1.10 0.76 11.50
CA HIS A 77 -0.67 2.14 11.67
C HIS A 77 -0.72 2.49 13.17
N ARG A 78 0.19 3.34 13.65
CA ARG A 78 0.27 3.74 15.08
C ARG A 78 -1.04 4.31 15.63
N GLU A 79 -1.93 4.78 14.77
CA GLU A 79 -3.27 5.28 15.12
C GLU A 79 -4.28 4.16 15.45
N GLN A 80 -3.99 2.91 15.09
CA GLN A 80 -4.79 1.72 15.44
C GLN A 80 -4.32 1.05 16.73
N THR A 81 -3.14 1.40 17.25
CA THR A 81 -2.68 1.02 18.58
C THR A 81 -3.11 2.10 19.57
N ASN A 82 -4.09 1.84 20.43
CA ASN A 82 -4.26 2.64 21.64
C ASN A 82 -2.98 2.45 22.48
N PHE A 83 -2.08 3.42 22.42
CA PHE A 83 -0.96 3.48 23.35
C PHE A 83 -1.54 3.77 24.74
N ASP A 84 -1.41 2.83 25.67
CA ASP A 84 -1.60 3.10 27.11
C ASP A 84 -0.47 4.00 27.67
N GLU A 85 0.39 4.56 26.81
CA GLU A 85 1.38 5.56 27.16
C GLU A 85 0.97 6.92 26.60
N LYS A 86 0.76 7.87 27.52
CA LYS A 86 0.57 9.29 27.21
C LYS A 86 1.83 9.82 26.53
N GLU A 87 1.87 9.84 25.21
CA GLU A 87 2.81 10.68 24.45
C GLU A 87 2.07 11.73 23.63
N GLN A 88 2.65 12.92 23.66
CA GLN A 88 2.03 14.20 23.35
C GLN A 88 1.40 14.24 21.96
N GLU A 89 0.15 14.70 21.93
CA GLU A 89 -0.60 15.06 20.74
C GLU A 89 0.22 16.09 19.93
N TYR A 90 0.95 15.65 18.90
CA TYR A 90 1.35 16.55 17.82
C TYR A 90 0.08 16.92 17.06
N ARG A 91 -0.66 17.91 17.59
CA ARG A 91 -1.67 18.63 16.83
C ARG A 91 -0.96 19.33 15.68
N LEU A 92 -0.90 18.71 14.51
CA LEU A 92 -0.71 19.45 13.26
C LEU A 92 -2.02 20.21 12.97
N SER A 93 -2.28 21.28 13.72
CA SER A 93 -3.43 22.17 13.51
C SER A 93 -3.36 22.91 12.18
N SER A 94 -2.22 22.87 11.51
CA SER A 94 -2.00 23.11 10.08
C SER A 94 -0.50 22.99 9.82
N ALA A 95 -0.12 22.46 8.66
CA ALA A 95 1.26 22.45 8.19
C ALA A 95 1.36 23.36 6.96
N LYS A 96 2.31 24.30 6.97
CA LYS A 96 2.68 25.06 5.77
C LYS A 96 3.84 24.36 5.11
N VAL A 97 3.65 23.92 3.87
CA VAL A 97 4.69 23.34 3.02
C VAL A 97 5.01 24.33 1.91
N LEU A 98 6.28 24.70 1.78
CA LEU A 98 6.80 25.50 0.67
C LEU A 98 7.71 24.60 -0.17
N VAL A 99 7.42 24.52 -1.47
CA VAL A 99 8.22 23.77 -2.43
C VAL A 99 8.58 24.70 -3.58
N GLU A 100 9.87 24.94 -3.78
CA GLU A 100 10.40 25.63 -4.97
C GLU A 100 10.89 24.59 -5.96
N LEU A 101 10.39 24.69 -7.19
CA LEU A 101 10.72 23.81 -8.31
C LEU A 101 11.08 24.69 -9.50
N GLU A 102 12.30 24.57 -10.01
CA GLU A 102 12.68 25.16 -11.29
C GLU A 102 12.27 24.21 -12.42
N LEU A 103 11.36 24.66 -13.27
CA LEU A 103 10.81 23.87 -14.36
C LEU A 103 11.06 24.56 -15.70
N LYS A 104 11.36 23.76 -16.73
CA LYS A 104 11.40 24.25 -18.11
C LYS A 104 9.97 24.55 -18.59
N PRO A 105 9.78 25.51 -19.51
CA PRO A 105 8.46 25.89 -20.03
C PRO A 105 7.62 24.71 -20.54
N GLU A 106 8.29 23.72 -21.14
CA GLU A 106 7.68 22.50 -21.69
C GLU A 106 7.03 21.60 -20.62
N ASP A 107 7.62 21.54 -19.43
CA ASP A 107 7.14 20.70 -18.33
C ASP A 107 6.03 21.39 -17.55
N ILE A 108 6.06 22.72 -17.47
CA ILE A 108 4.99 23.55 -16.86
C ILE A 108 3.65 23.29 -17.56
N VAL A 109 3.66 23.22 -18.89
CA VAL A 109 2.44 22.99 -19.70
C VAL A 109 1.86 21.59 -19.43
N LYS A 110 2.71 20.57 -19.22
CA LYS A 110 2.29 19.19 -18.91
C LYS A 110 1.68 19.06 -17.52
N LEU A 111 2.14 19.86 -16.56
CA LEU A 111 1.76 19.70 -15.15
C LEU A 111 0.35 20.21 -14.83
N ASN A 112 -0.27 21.03 -15.70
CA ASN A 112 -1.64 21.56 -15.55
C ASN A 112 -1.96 22.05 -14.12
N LEU A 113 -0.98 22.71 -13.48
CA LEU A 113 -0.99 23.01 -12.05
C LEU A 113 -2.19 23.87 -11.67
N LYS A 114 -2.56 24.81 -12.53
CA LYS A 114 -3.71 25.71 -12.32
C LYS A 114 -5.02 24.94 -12.11
N ARG A 115 -5.27 23.90 -12.91
CA ARG A 115 -6.49 23.08 -12.79
C ARG A 115 -6.44 22.22 -11.53
N ARG A 116 -5.31 21.55 -11.29
CA ARG A 116 -5.13 20.67 -10.12
C ARG A 116 -5.25 21.44 -8.79
N ILE A 117 -4.68 22.64 -8.70
CA ILE A 117 -4.79 23.49 -7.50
C ILE A 117 -6.24 23.95 -7.30
N ALA A 118 -6.93 24.34 -8.37
CA ALA A 118 -8.33 24.77 -8.27
C ALA A 118 -9.27 23.62 -7.83
N ASP A 119 -8.99 22.39 -8.24
CA ASP A 119 -9.76 21.20 -7.83
C ASP A 119 -9.51 20.84 -6.35
N ILE A 120 -8.32 21.13 -5.81
CA ILE A 120 -7.96 20.89 -4.39
C ILE A 120 -8.53 21.97 -3.46
N LEU A 121 -8.75 23.19 -3.96
CA LEU A 121 -9.26 24.34 -3.19
C LEU A 121 -10.80 24.46 -3.18
N LYS A 122 -11.53 23.46 -3.69
CA LYS A 122 -12.99 23.34 -3.57
C LYS A 122 -13.39 22.57 -2.33
#